data_AF-A0A937DQR6-F1
#
_entry.id   AF-A0A937DQR6-F1
#
_cell.length_a   1.000
_cell.length_b   1.000
_cell.length_c   1.000
_cell.angle_alpha   90.00
_cell.angle_beta   90.00
_cell.angle_gamma   90.00
#
_symmetry.space_group_name_H-M   'P 1'
#
loop_
_entity.id
_entity.type
_entity.pdbx_description
1 polymer ?
#
loop_
_entity_poly.entity_id
_entity_poly.type
_entity_poly.pdbx_seq_one_letter_code
_entity_poly.pdbx_strand_id
1 'polypeptide(L)'
;MASIPIPGAPAAPAAEPWPDDDPVSIRADELFARRLDTDFATGVRGLLHDPETGLSSLSGEAALEAVAGIYPALEALKQRTLGDAVGPRQKALLQPLIDTRLDWAAGTIGRLAERATVEVDDLSVAERLAGLRQDAEASWHDPAHLQKLGRAAVGELRWQGERRGWDDAETDARTRGGLSDLYAGAVEAAMAQDLDGAASLLAHASEVIAPDRLKAIDRRLTRAREDGLLREVDVALSALPLDPAAAPSLDVFAARAAELTPEDTTPDVRTRLDELAAHAHRRAERRWQKLQSEAGVAALDWLRQNPGASMLFLPEEVRAWLASDQLDGLRTLEEQGRLVTDPDLFERLDRQLVYEPGAFATLDLDRHRLSLDDADHARFAAAQKAIAEGVTDPAFARYRLARLDVDQRLERMGIDEPDGEEAPPADRAESQGGDDVDPDDPLNVFRPHPDASPENTTHDWFHEAQDIRENRQRGLAAERSVLEEIRKRDSKAGLAKHIRIYVDGGPRYMVGDIVLNRTGTSIVLIEVKSGMAELTPMQVKVLAEAVKSGNIYFTNVEAAEKLRAENFRIEANRTFAAQNIVPQVYIVDGNHEAMRRQLTRAGLEVVSRTVGAHRILAIRARST
;
A
#
# COMPACT_ATOMS: atom_id res chain seq x y z
N MET A 1 24.96 53.06 51.41
CA MET A 1 25.66 52.73 50.15
C MET A 1 25.58 53.95 49.26
N ALA A 2 26.71 54.49 48.80
CA ALA A 2 26.75 55.70 47.99
C ALA A 2 26.29 55.42 46.56
N SER A 3 25.31 56.18 46.05
CA SER A 3 24.84 56.09 44.67
C SER A 3 25.92 56.56 43.70
N ILE A 4 26.14 55.78 42.65
CA ILE A 4 26.99 56.14 41.51
C ILE A 4 26.20 57.12 40.62
N PRO A 5 26.72 58.31 40.31
CA PRO A 5 26.02 59.28 39.48
C PRO A 5 26.04 58.87 38.01
N ILE A 6 24.86 58.90 37.37
CA ILE A 6 24.70 58.71 35.91
C ILE A 6 24.87 60.10 35.24
N PRO A 7 25.85 60.29 34.35
CA PRO A 7 26.04 61.56 33.65
C PRO A 7 24.86 61.85 32.70
N GLY A 8 24.23 63.02 32.83
CA GLY A 8 23.20 63.51 31.90
C GLY A 8 21.75 63.50 32.41
N ALA A 9 21.49 63.01 33.63
CA ALA A 9 20.17 63.12 34.23
C ALA A 9 19.83 64.59 34.56
N PRO A 10 18.62 65.10 34.22
CA PRO A 10 18.18 66.41 34.68
C PRO A 10 18.18 66.48 36.21
N ALA A 11 18.55 67.64 36.76
CA ALA A 11 18.56 67.86 38.20
C ALA A 11 17.17 67.53 38.79
N ALA A 12 17.14 66.64 39.77
CA ALA A 12 15.91 66.30 40.48
C ALA A 12 15.29 67.57 41.08
N PRO A 13 13.98 67.82 40.91
CA PRO A 13 13.33 68.95 41.57
C PRO A 13 13.53 68.83 43.08
N ALA A 14 13.81 69.96 43.73
CA ALA A 14 13.97 70.02 45.18
C ALA A 14 12.67 69.53 45.84
N ALA A 15 12.72 68.35 46.45
CA ALA A 15 11.59 67.82 47.20
C ALA A 15 11.34 68.73 48.41
N GLU A 16 10.10 69.19 48.58
CA GLU A 16 9.69 69.84 49.83
C GLU A 16 9.99 68.93 51.02
N PRO A 17 10.55 69.46 52.12
CA PRO A 17 10.79 68.68 53.33
C PRO A 17 9.47 68.20 53.90
N TRP A 18 9.36 66.90 54.10
CA TRP A 18 8.14 66.27 54.60
C TRP A 18 7.91 66.64 56.07
N PRO A 19 6.66 66.83 56.53
CA PRO A 19 6.37 67.19 57.92
C PRO A 19 6.59 65.97 58.83
N ASP A 20 7.38 66.16 59.89
CA ASP A 20 7.68 65.22 60.99
C ASP A 20 8.08 63.78 60.59
N ASP A 21 9.35 63.65 60.21
CA ASP A 21 10.02 62.40 59.85
C ASP A 21 10.46 61.57 61.07
N ASP A 22 9.57 60.72 61.60
CA ASP A 22 10.03 59.58 62.41
C ASP A 22 10.73 58.56 61.48
N PRO A 23 12.00 58.17 61.72
CA PRO A 23 12.70 57.14 60.96
C PRO A 23 11.92 55.84 60.75
N VAL A 24 11.01 55.50 61.68
CA VAL A 24 10.14 54.32 61.56
C VAL A 24 9.13 54.47 60.43
N SER A 25 8.57 55.66 60.22
CA SER A 25 7.57 55.95 59.18
C SER A 25 8.18 55.91 57.78
N ILE A 26 9.37 56.50 57.58
CA ILE A 26 10.11 56.47 56.31
C ILE A 26 10.40 55.03 55.90
N ARG A 27 10.89 54.22 56.85
CA ARG A 27 11.24 52.83 56.58
C ARG A 27 10.01 51.98 56.27
N ALA A 28 8.87 52.28 56.87
CA ALA A 28 7.60 51.62 56.56
C ALA A 28 7.13 51.96 55.13
N ASP A 29 7.22 53.22 54.72
CA ASP A 29 6.89 53.66 53.35
C ASP A 29 7.80 53.01 52.30
N GLU A 30 9.10 52.92 52.56
CA GLU A 30 10.05 52.25 51.67
C GLU A 30 9.76 50.75 51.53
N LEU A 31 9.49 50.05 52.64
CA LEU A 31 9.15 48.62 52.62
C LEU A 31 7.87 48.37 51.82
N PHE A 32 6.88 49.25 51.98
CA PHE A 32 5.62 49.14 51.25
C PHE A 32 5.80 49.42 49.75
N ALA A 33 6.55 50.46 49.38
CA ALA A 33 6.87 50.75 47.98
C ALA A 33 7.63 49.59 47.30
N ARG A 34 8.58 48.95 48.01
CA ARG A 34 9.29 47.74 47.49
C ARG A 34 8.36 46.55 47.27
N ARG A 35 7.37 46.36 48.15
CA ARG A 35 6.36 45.31 47.95
C ARG A 35 5.53 45.59 46.71
N LEU A 36 5.02 46.81 46.55
CA LEU A 36 4.26 47.21 45.38
C LEU A 36 5.07 47.12 44.08
N ASP A 37 6.36 47.47 44.08
CA ASP A 37 7.26 47.25 42.93
C ASP A 37 7.40 45.76 42.59
N THR A 38 7.50 44.89 43.60
CA THR A 38 7.58 43.42 43.39
C THR A 38 6.30 42.88 42.76
N ASP A 39 5.13 43.35 43.23
CA ASP A 39 3.83 42.95 42.69
C ASP A 39 3.65 43.48 41.26
N PHE A 40 4.02 44.74 41.00
CA PHE A 40 4.04 45.33 39.66
C PHE A 40 4.95 44.55 38.70
N ALA A 41 6.19 44.28 39.10
CA ALA A 41 7.15 43.52 38.31
C ALA A 41 6.66 42.09 38.00
N THR A 42 5.94 41.47 38.94
CA THR A 42 5.31 40.16 38.73
C THR A 42 4.17 40.26 37.72
N GLY A 43 3.33 41.29 37.80
CA GLY A 43 2.28 41.55 36.80
C GLY A 43 2.84 41.80 35.40
N VAL A 44 3.90 42.61 35.26
CA VAL A 44 4.58 42.83 33.98
C VAL A 44 5.14 41.52 33.43
N ARG A 45 5.78 40.69 34.26
CA ARG A 45 6.28 39.38 33.82
C ARG A 45 5.14 38.45 33.40
N GLY A 46 4.00 38.45 34.09
CA GLY A 46 2.83 37.67 33.68
C GLY A 46 2.36 38.07 32.29
N LEU A 47 2.21 39.37 32.02
CA LEU A 47 1.76 39.87 30.72
C LEU A 47 2.74 39.56 29.57
N LEU A 48 4.05 39.55 29.84
CA LEU A 48 5.06 39.37 28.79
C LEU A 48 5.57 37.95 28.65
N HIS A 49 5.68 37.20 29.75
CA HIS A 49 6.48 35.97 29.85
C HIS A 49 5.75 34.81 30.51
N ASP A 50 4.48 34.93 30.83
CA ASP A 50 3.68 33.76 31.18
C ASP A 50 3.70 32.76 30.01
N PRO A 51 4.00 31.47 30.27
CA PRO A 51 4.21 30.49 29.20
C PRO A 51 2.93 30.13 28.44
N GLU A 52 1.75 30.34 29.04
CA GLU A 52 0.47 30.02 28.41
C GLU A 52 -0.17 31.24 27.76
N THR A 53 -0.08 32.40 28.42
CA THR A 53 -0.88 33.59 28.10
C THR A 53 -0.06 34.85 27.84
N GLY A 54 1.24 34.84 28.15
CA GLY A 54 2.12 36.00 27.99
C GLY A 54 2.49 36.23 26.53
N LEU A 55 2.80 37.47 26.17
CA LEU A 55 3.12 37.82 24.77
C LEU A 55 4.20 36.93 24.15
N SER A 56 5.22 36.52 24.93
CA SER A 56 6.31 35.70 24.41
C SER A 56 5.92 34.24 24.09
N SER A 57 4.74 33.78 24.51
CA SER A 57 4.21 32.47 24.10
C SER A 57 3.50 32.50 22.74
N LEU A 58 3.17 33.70 22.24
CA LEU A 58 2.49 33.91 20.97
C LEU A 58 3.49 34.06 19.81
N SER A 59 3.03 33.80 18.60
CA SER A 59 3.81 33.93 17.36
C SER A 59 3.00 34.55 16.22
N GLY A 60 3.69 35.05 15.19
CA GLY A 60 3.07 35.59 13.98
C GLY A 60 1.96 36.62 14.22
N GLU A 61 0.83 36.48 13.52
CA GLU A 61 -0.30 37.43 13.59
C GLU A 61 -0.91 37.52 15.00
N ALA A 62 -1.01 36.40 15.73
CA ALA A 62 -1.56 36.38 17.07
C ALA A 62 -0.71 37.23 18.05
N ALA A 63 0.61 37.21 17.90
CA ALA A 63 1.49 38.07 18.68
C ALA A 63 1.31 39.54 18.31
N LEU A 64 1.19 39.88 17.02
CA LEU A 64 0.97 41.27 16.56
C LEU A 64 -0.37 41.83 17.04
N GLU A 65 -1.44 41.03 17.02
CA GLU A 65 -2.74 41.42 17.57
C GLU A 65 -2.67 41.65 19.08
N ALA A 66 -1.98 40.76 19.81
CA ALA A 66 -1.83 40.87 21.26
C ALA A 66 -1.02 42.11 21.71
N VAL A 67 -0.06 42.57 20.91
CA VAL A 67 0.72 43.80 21.19
C VAL A 67 -0.20 45.00 21.40
N ALA A 68 -1.29 45.13 20.63
CA ALA A 68 -2.24 46.23 20.76
C ALA A 68 -2.97 46.21 22.13
N GLY A 69 -3.19 45.03 22.70
CA GLY A 69 -3.85 44.86 24.00
C GLY A 69 -2.93 45.03 25.22
N ILE A 70 -1.61 44.89 25.05
CA ILE A 70 -0.66 44.87 26.16
C ILE A 70 -0.37 46.26 26.73
N TYR A 71 -0.26 47.29 25.89
CA TYR A 71 -0.03 48.65 26.40
C TYR A 71 -1.17 49.14 27.32
N PRO A 72 -2.47 48.97 26.96
CA PRO A 72 -3.57 49.22 27.89
C PRO A 72 -3.50 48.39 29.18
N ALA A 73 -3.10 47.12 29.10
CA ALA A 73 -2.98 46.25 30.27
C ALA A 73 -1.86 46.71 31.21
N LEU A 74 -0.72 47.16 30.67
CA LEU A 74 0.39 47.74 31.42
C LEU A 74 0.01 49.07 32.08
N GLU A 75 -0.74 49.93 31.38
CA GLU A 75 -1.22 51.19 31.96
C GLU A 75 -2.24 50.94 33.07
N ALA A 76 -3.17 50.01 32.89
CA ALA A 76 -4.11 49.60 33.93
C ALA A 76 -3.38 49.01 35.15
N LEU A 77 -2.31 48.24 34.93
CA LEU A 77 -1.45 47.74 36.00
C LEU A 77 -0.76 48.89 36.75
N LYS A 78 -0.20 49.88 36.03
CA LYS A 78 0.43 51.07 36.61
C LYS A 78 -0.56 51.84 37.49
N GLN A 79 -1.75 52.16 36.96
CA GLN A 79 -2.76 52.93 37.67
C GLN A 79 -3.24 52.21 38.94
N ARG A 80 -3.45 50.90 38.88
CA ARG A 80 -3.81 50.09 40.05
C ARG A 80 -2.72 50.11 41.11
N THR A 81 -1.47 49.83 40.75
CA THR A 81 -0.36 49.79 41.71
C THR A 81 -0.10 51.17 42.34
N LEU A 82 -0.23 52.26 41.60
CA LEU A 82 -0.13 53.62 42.16
C LEU A 82 -1.34 53.99 43.02
N GLY A 83 -2.53 53.45 42.72
CA GLY A 83 -3.72 53.58 43.55
C GLY A 83 -3.58 52.93 44.93
N ASP A 84 -2.83 51.81 45.00
CA ASP A 84 -2.58 51.08 46.24
C ASP A 84 -1.56 51.78 47.16
N ALA A 85 -0.81 52.76 46.66
CA ALA A 85 0.09 53.60 47.47
C ALA A 85 -0.71 54.66 48.27
N VAL A 86 -0.72 54.51 49.60
CA VAL A 86 -1.59 55.26 50.53
C VAL A 86 -1.14 56.72 50.72
N GLY A 87 0.17 56.99 50.57
CA GLY A 87 0.76 58.31 50.84
C GLY A 87 1.54 58.92 49.66
N PRO A 88 1.65 60.26 49.56
CA PRO A 88 2.41 60.93 48.49
C PRO A 88 3.89 60.51 48.45
N ARG A 89 4.49 60.19 49.61
CA ARG A 89 5.89 59.71 49.69
C ARG A 89 6.07 58.34 49.03
N GLN A 90 5.17 57.41 49.30
CA GLN A 90 5.18 56.07 48.68
C GLN A 90 5.05 56.18 47.16
N LYS A 91 4.16 57.05 46.67
CA LYS A 91 4.01 57.34 45.24
C LYS A 91 5.28 57.94 44.64
N ALA A 92 5.91 58.90 45.32
CA ALA A 92 7.16 59.52 44.88
C ALA A 92 8.33 58.52 44.80
N LEU A 93 8.38 57.53 45.70
CA LEU A 93 9.38 56.45 45.68
C LEU A 93 9.09 55.40 44.59
N LEU A 94 7.82 55.07 44.37
CA LEU A 94 7.39 53.97 43.49
C LEU A 94 7.33 54.38 42.01
N GLN A 95 6.90 55.60 41.71
CA GLN A 95 6.68 56.08 40.34
C GLN A 95 7.92 55.90 39.43
N PRO A 96 9.15 56.29 39.84
CA PRO A 96 10.33 56.12 38.99
C PRO A 96 10.69 54.65 38.71
N LEU A 97 10.40 53.75 39.66
CA LEU A 97 10.63 52.32 39.50
C LEU A 97 9.66 51.71 38.49
N ILE A 98 8.37 52.06 38.60
CA ILE A 98 7.34 51.66 37.64
C ILE A 98 7.69 52.14 36.23
N ASP A 99 8.09 53.40 36.08
CA ASP A 99 8.45 53.96 34.76
C ASP A 99 9.65 53.23 34.16
N THR A 100 10.69 52.94 34.96
CA THR A 100 11.84 52.11 34.51
C THR A 100 11.41 50.71 34.05
N ARG A 101 10.46 50.08 34.75
CA ARG A 101 9.93 48.75 34.38
C ARG A 101 9.09 48.80 33.11
N LEU A 102 8.33 49.88 32.91
CA LEU A 102 7.55 50.10 31.70
C LEU A 102 8.44 50.36 30.48
N ASP A 103 9.54 51.09 30.64
CA ASP A 103 10.53 51.28 29.57
C ASP A 103 11.16 49.93 29.16
N TRP A 104 11.52 49.09 30.13
CA TRP A 104 11.99 47.74 29.86
C TRP A 104 10.93 46.86 29.17
N ALA A 105 9.67 46.95 29.62
CA ALA A 105 8.56 46.23 29.04
C ALA A 105 8.33 46.65 27.58
N ALA A 106 8.31 47.96 27.30
CA ALA A 106 8.17 48.52 25.97
C ALA A 106 9.29 48.04 25.02
N GLY A 107 10.54 48.04 25.49
CA GLY A 107 11.66 47.49 24.70
C GLY A 107 11.54 45.99 24.43
N THR A 108 10.93 45.23 25.34
CA THR A 108 10.67 43.79 25.16
C THR A 108 9.53 43.54 24.18
N ILE A 109 8.43 44.29 24.31
CA ILE A 109 7.30 44.25 23.37
C ILE A 109 7.78 44.58 21.96
N GLY A 110 8.62 45.61 21.79
CA GLY A 110 9.18 45.99 20.49
C GLY A 110 9.95 44.85 19.81
N ARG A 111 10.81 44.15 20.55
CA ARG A 111 11.55 42.98 20.02
C ARG A 111 10.63 41.81 19.65
N LEU A 112 9.59 41.56 20.46
CA LEU A 112 8.61 40.50 20.18
C LEU A 112 7.76 40.84 18.95
N ALA A 113 7.36 42.09 18.79
CA ALA A 113 6.62 42.57 17.61
C ALA A 113 7.46 42.50 16.32
N GLU A 114 8.75 42.87 16.39
CA GLU A 114 9.68 42.75 15.27
C GLU A 114 9.84 41.29 14.84
N ARG A 115 10.06 40.38 15.80
CA ARG A 115 10.09 38.94 15.53
C ARG A 115 8.81 38.43 14.90
N ALA A 116 7.65 38.81 15.44
CA ALA A 116 6.36 38.36 14.93
C ALA A 116 6.11 38.86 13.49
N THR A 117 6.46 40.11 13.18
CA THR A 117 6.41 40.65 11.81
C THR A 117 7.27 39.82 10.86
N VAL A 118 8.50 39.49 11.25
CA VAL A 118 9.41 38.64 10.45
C VAL A 118 8.80 37.26 10.18
N GLU A 119 8.17 36.65 11.19
CA GLU A 119 7.49 35.35 11.07
C GLU A 119 6.30 35.41 10.10
N VAL A 120 5.46 36.46 10.16
CA VAL A 120 4.33 36.65 9.23
C VAL A 120 4.82 36.84 7.80
N ASP A 121 5.84 37.67 7.59
CA ASP A 121 6.44 37.88 6.26
C ASP A 121 7.00 36.58 5.67
N ASP A 122 7.66 35.76 6.50
CA ASP A 122 8.18 34.46 6.08
C ASP A 122 7.09 33.49 5.67
N LEU A 123 5.99 33.45 6.42
CA LEU A 123 4.83 32.63 6.11
C LEU A 123 4.19 33.08 4.79
N SER A 124 4.02 34.39 4.60
CA SER A 124 3.48 34.96 3.36
C SER A 124 4.32 34.62 2.13
N VAL A 125 5.66 34.65 2.24
CA VAL A 125 6.55 34.21 1.15
C VAL A 125 6.38 32.72 0.87
N ALA A 126 6.36 31.90 1.92
CA ALA A 126 6.19 30.45 1.76
C ALA A 126 4.86 30.11 1.07
N GLU A 127 3.77 30.78 1.43
CA GLU A 127 2.46 30.64 0.79
C GLU A 127 2.48 31.06 -0.69
N ARG A 128 3.10 32.22 -1.00
CA ARG A 128 3.24 32.66 -2.39
C ARG A 128 4.07 31.69 -3.23
N LEU A 129 5.18 31.19 -2.71
CA LEU A 129 6.00 30.17 -3.38
C LEU A 129 5.23 28.87 -3.60
N ALA A 130 4.43 28.44 -2.63
CA ALA A 130 3.58 27.26 -2.77
C ALA A 130 2.50 27.47 -3.85
N GLY A 131 1.87 28.65 -3.90
CA GLY A 131 0.92 29.01 -4.96
C GLY A 131 1.56 29.01 -6.35
N LEU A 132 2.74 29.63 -6.51
CA LEU A 132 3.48 29.62 -7.77
C LEU A 132 3.84 28.20 -8.22
N ARG A 133 4.17 27.30 -7.29
CA ARG A 133 4.42 25.88 -7.61
C ARG A 133 3.14 25.20 -8.10
N GLN A 134 2.01 25.40 -7.42
CA GLN A 134 0.73 24.84 -7.84
C GLN A 134 0.31 25.35 -9.23
N ASP A 135 0.51 26.63 -9.51
CA ASP A 135 0.24 27.21 -10.83
C ASP A 135 1.16 26.61 -11.91
N ALA A 136 2.42 26.33 -11.57
CA ALA A 136 3.36 25.67 -12.45
C ALA A 136 2.95 24.21 -12.73
N GLU A 137 2.49 23.49 -11.70
CA GLU A 137 1.92 22.14 -11.83
C GLU A 137 0.65 22.14 -12.69
N ALA A 138 -0.16 23.19 -12.68
CA ALA A 138 -1.36 23.30 -13.52
C ALA A 138 -1.05 23.74 -14.96
N SER A 139 0.04 24.49 -15.16
CA SER A 139 0.40 25.15 -16.42
C SER A 139 1.67 24.58 -17.06
N TRP A 140 2.00 23.32 -16.76
CA TRP A 140 3.24 22.67 -17.22
C TRP A 140 3.42 22.66 -18.75
N HIS A 141 2.31 22.75 -19.49
CA HIS A 141 2.27 22.76 -20.95
C HIS A 141 2.55 24.13 -21.59
N ASP A 142 2.69 25.21 -20.81
CA ASP A 142 3.07 26.55 -21.29
C ASP A 142 4.45 26.97 -20.74
N PRO A 143 5.54 26.71 -21.49
CA PRO A 143 6.89 27.09 -21.09
C PRO A 143 7.06 28.59 -20.85
N ALA A 144 6.33 29.45 -21.58
CA ALA A 144 6.42 30.89 -21.41
C ALA A 144 5.78 31.34 -20.09
N HIS A 145 4.69 30.68 -19.68
CA HIS A 145 4.09 30.88 -18.37
C HIS A 145 4.99 30.36 -17.24
N LEU A 146 5.56 29.16 -17.38
CA LEU A 146 6.52 28.62 -16.41
C LEU A 146 7.72 29.54 -16.17
N GLN A 147 8.25 30.15 -17.23
CA GLN A 147 9.32 31.14 -17.10
C GLN A 147 8.89 32.39 -16.31
N LYS A 148 7.64 32.84 -16.44
CA LYS A 148 7.11 33.96 -15.66
C LYS A 148 6.98 33.57 -14.18
N LEU A 149 6.44 32.39 -13.89
CA LEU A 149 6.33 31.86 -12.53
C LEU A 149 7.70 31.68 -11.88
N GLY A 150 8.67 31.15 -12.63
CA GLY A 150 10.06 31.03 -12.17
C GLY A 150 10.69 32.37 -11.80
N ARG A 151 10.49 33.42 -12.62
CA ARG A 151 10.96 34.78 -12.29
C ARG A 151 10.29 35.34 -11.03
N ALA A 152 8.99 35.09 -10.86
CA ALA A 152 8.27 35.49 -9.65
C ALA A 152 8.83 34.80 -8.41
N ALA A 153 9.08 33.48 -8.47
CA ALA A 153 9.66 32.72 -7.38
C ALA A 153 11.07 33.21 -7.01
N VAL A 154 11.90 33.53 -8.00
CA VAL A 154 13.21 34.18 -7.77
C VAL A 154 13.06 35.52 -7.08
N GLY A 155 12.09 36.34 -7.50
CA GLY A 155 11.81 37.64 -6.88
C GLY A 155 11.46 37.52 -5.40
N GLU A 156 10.58 36.60 -5.04
CA GLU A 156 10.19 36.32 -3.65
C GLU A 156 11.37 35.84 -2.79
N LEU A 157 12.20 34.94 -3.33
CA LEU A 157 13.35 34.40 -2.59
C LEU A 157 14.47 35.44 -2.41
N ARG A 158 14.69 36.31 -3.39
CA ARG A 158 15.63 37.44 -3.25
C ARG A 158 15.14 38.46 -2.25
N TRP A 159 13.87 38.82 -2.29
CA TRP A 159 13.26 39.70 -1.30
C TRP A 159 13.38 39.13 0.12
N GLN A 160 13.14 37.82 0.28
CA GLN A 160 13.34 37.14 1.56
C GLN A 160 14.82 37.18 2.00
N GLY A 161 15.75 36.99 1.07
CA GLY A 161 17.19 37.07 1.34
C GLY A 161 17.64 38.44 1.80
N GLU A 162 17.21 39.51 1.13
CA GLU A 162 17.47 40.89 1.54
C GLU A 162 16.97 41.16 2.96
N ARG A 163 15.73 40.73 3.27
CA ARG A 163 15.13 40.92 4.60
C ARG A 163 15.84 40.11 5.69
N ARG A 164 16.27 38.89 5.39
CA ARG A 164 16.95 38.00 6.34
C ARG A 164 18.45 38.25 6.44
N GLY A 165 19.01 39.12 5.60
CA GLY A 165 20.45 39.39 5.54
C GLY A 165 21.25 38.18 5.06
N TRP A 166 20.68 37.38 4.15
CA TRP A 166 21.43 36.33 3.47
C TRP A 166 22.56 36.95 2.66
N ASP A 167 23.72 36.28 2.64
CA ASP A 167 24.76 36.64 1.68
C ASP A 167 24.34 36.23 0.25
N ASP A 168 25.11 36.71 -0.73
CA ASP A 168 24.82 36.43 -2.15
C ASP A 168 24.84 34.92 -2.44
N ALA A 169 25.72 34.17 -1.78
CA ALA A 169 25.87 32.73 -1.99
C ALA A 169 24.66 31.95 -1.45
N GLU A 170 24.16 32.30 -0.27
CA GLU A 170 22.93 31.73 0.30
C GLU A 170 21.72 32.12 -0.56
N THR A 171 21.59 33.38 -0.94
CA THR A 171 20.48 33.86 -1.79
C THR A 171 20.43 33.10 -3.12
N ASP A 172 21.58 32.91 -3.77
CA ASP A 172 21.67 32.15 -5.01
C ASP A 172 21.39 30.65 -4.82
N ALA A 173 21.84 30.06 -3.71
CA ALA A 173 21.53 28.67 -3.38
C ALA A 173 20.02 28.45 -3.16
N ARG A 174 19.37 29.35 -2.41
CA ARG A 174 17.92 29.32 -2.14
C ARG A 174 17.12 29.52 -3.42
N THR A 175 17.52 30.48 -4.25
CA THR A 175 16.89 30.76 -5.54
C THR A 175 16.96 29.55 -6.48
N ARG A 176 18.14 28.92 -6.60
CA ARG A 176 18.30 27.69 -7.41
C ARG A 176 17.47 26.54 -6.86
N GLY A 177 17.42 26.37 -5.53
CA GLY A 177 16.57 25.38 -4.89
C GLY A 177 15.08 25.58 -5.22
N GLY A 178 14.57 26.80 -5.04
CA GLY A 178 13.18 27.13 -5.32
C GLY A 178 12.81 26.99 -6.80
N LEU A 179 13.69 27.40 -7.72
CA LEU A 179 13.48 27.18 -9.16
C LEU A 179 13.49 25.69 -9.51
N SER A 180 14.43 24.92 -8.97
CA SER A 180 14.46 23.47 -9.12
C SER A 180 13.16 22.85 -8.65
N ASP A 181 12.64 23.26 -7.48
CA ASP A 181 11.39 22.73 -6.93
C ASP A 181 10.18 23.04 -7.80
N LEU A 182 10.11 24.26 -8.36
CA LEU A 182 9.04 24.69 -9.25
C LEU A 182 9.01 23.87 -10.55
N TYR A 183 10.14 23.78 -11.26
CA TYR A 183 10.20 23.04 -12.52
C TYR A 183 10.08 21.54 -12.33
N ALA A 184 10.68 20.99 -11.27
CA ALA A 184 10.53 19.58 -10.96
C ALA A 184 9.08 19.21 -10.65
N GLY A 185 8.37 20.05 -9.88
CA GLY A 185 6.93 19.86 -9.63
C GLY A 185 6.12 19.85 -10.92
N ALA A 186 6.38 20.80 -11.82
CA ALA A 186 5.71 20.85 -13.13
C ALA A 186 5.98 19.59 -13.98
N VAL A 187 7.21 19.07 -14.01
CA VAL A 187 7.52 17.80 -14.69
C VAL A 187 6.79 16.64 -14.03
N GLU A 188 6.80 16.54 -12.71
CA GLU A 188 6.13 15.47 -11.98
C GLU A 188 4.61 15.49 -12.21
N ALA A 189 4.00 16.67 -12.33
CA ALA A 189 2.60 16.83 -12.71
C ALA A 189 2.35 16.39 -14.16
N ALA A 190 3.24 16.78 -15.09
CA ALA A 190 3.16 16.36 -16.49
C ALA A 190 3.24 14.83 -16.63
N MET A 191 4.12 14.16 -15.86
CA MET A 191 4.27 12.70 -15.90
C MET A 191 2.98 11.93 -15.60
N ALA A 192 2.05 12.51 -14.85
CA ALA A 192 0.77 11.89 -14.54
C ALA A 192 -0.23 11.93 -15.71
N GLN A 193 0.01 12.78 -16.71
CA GLN A 193 -0.94 13.10 -17.78
C GLN A 193 -0.38 12.81 -19.17
N ASP A 194 0.86 13.20 -19.42
CA ASP A 194 1.54 13.14 -20.72
C ASP A 194 3.04 12.91 -20.51
N LEU A 195 3.50 11.69 -20.76
CA LEU A 195 4.90 11.30 -20.60
C LEU A 195 5.83 11.98 -21.61
N ASP A 196 5.34 12.31 -22.80
CA ASP A 196 6.14 12.98 -23.84
C ASP A 196 6.22 14.48 -23.59
N GLY A 197 5.12 15.07 -23.13
CA GLY A 197 5.09 16.42 -22.56
C GLY A 197 6.06 16.54 -21.38
N ALA A 198 6.04 15.58 -20.45
CA ALA A 198 6.95 15.53 -19.31
C ALA A 198 8.42 15.42 -19.74
N ALA A 199 8.73 14.56 -20.71
CA ALA A 199 10.09 14.42 -21.23
C ALA A 199 10.60 15.69 -21.90
N SER A 200 9.75 16.34 -22.71
CA SER A 200 10.08 17.60 -23.37
C SER A 200 10.32 18.72 -22.35
N LEU A 201 9.49 18.80 -21.31
CA LEU A 201 9.65 19.77 -20.23
C LEU A 201 10.92 19.48 -19.39
N LEU A 202 11.21 18.21 -19.10
CA LEU A 202 12.41 17.81 -18.37
C LEU A 202 13.68 18.20 -19.14
N ALA A 203 13.70 17.98 -20.46
CA ALA A 203 14.80 18.40 -21.32
C ALA A 203 15.01 19.92 -21.27
N HIS A 204 13.91 20.69 -21.37
CA HIS A 204 13.94 22.15 -21.26
C HIS A 204 14.44 22.64 -19.90
N ALA A 205 14.02 22.00 -18.80
CA ALA A 205 14.31 22.42 -17.43
C ALA A 205 15.58 21.78 -16.83
N SER A 206 16.29 20.95 -17.59
CA SER A 206 17.42 20.13 -17.10
C SER A 206 18.55 20.95 -16.48
N GLU A 207 18.81 22.17 -16.98
CA GLU A 207 19.84 23.07 -16.45
C GLU A 207 19.44 23.74 -15.11
N VAL A 208 18.14 23.78 -14.82
CA VAL A 208 17.58 24.46 -13.64
C VAL A 208 17.30 23.49 -12.50
N ILE A 209 16.90 22.26 -12.82
CA ILE A 209 16.60 21.23 -11.83
C ILE A 209 17.89 20.70 -11.20
N ALA A 210 17.89 20.57 -9.87
CA ALA A 210 19.03 20.04 -9.12
C ALA A 210 19.46 18.65 -9.65
N PRO A 211 20.77 18.37 -9.84
CA PRO A 211 21.23 17.16 -10.53
C PRO A 211 20.71 15.84 -9.96
N ASP A 212 20.62 15.72 -8.64
CA ASP A 212 20.12 14.50 -7.99
C ASP A 212 18.60 14.34 -8.19
N ARG A 213 17.86 15.45 -8.20
CA ARG A 213 16.42 15.46 -8.48
C ARG A 213 16.16 15.16 -9.95
N LEU A 214 16.95 15.72 -10.87
CA LEU A 214 16.91 15.42 -12.30
C LEU A 214 17.07 13.92 -12.56
N LYS A 215 18.09 13.29 -11.98
CA LYS A 215 18.31 11.83 -12.07
C LYS A 215 17.13 11.03 -11.52
N ALA A 216 16.52 11.49 -10.42
CA ALA A 216 15.37 10.81 -9.83
C ALA A 216 14.13 10.89 -10.72
N ILE A 217 13.87 12.07 -11.31
CA ILE A 217 12.76 12.29 -12.24
C ILE A 217 12.97 11.47 -13.52
N ASP A 218 14.16 11.53 -14.12
CA ASP A 218 14.51 10.77 -15.32
C ASP A 218 14.26 9.26 -15.13
N ARG A 219 14.74 8.68 -14.02
CA ARG A 219 14.45 7.27 -13.69
C ARG A 219 12.96 6.97 -13.56
N ARG A 220 12.19 7.87 -12.94
CA ARG A 220 10.74 7.69 -12.79
C ARG A 220 10.04 7.80 -14.14
N LEU A 221 10.47 8.70 -15.00
CA LEU A 221 9.92 8.91 -16.35
C LEU A 221 10.18 7.69 -17.22
N THR A 222 11.41 7.16 -17.24
CA THR A 222 11.76 5.93 -17.94
C THR A 222 10.88 4.77 -17.48
N ARG A 223 10.76 4.54 -16.17
CA ARG A 223 9.87 3.49 -15.63
C ARG A 223 8.42 3.69 -16.03
N ALA A 224 7.90 4.91 -15.98
CA ALA A 224 6.52 5.20 -16.35
C ALA A 224 6.25 4.91 -17.84
N ARG A 225 7.24 5.15 -18.71
CA ARG A 225 7.18 4.79 -20.14
C ARG A 225 7.21 3.28 -20.34
N GLU A 226 8.10 2.57 -19.66
CA GLU A 226 8.17 1.11 -19.69
C GLU A 226 6.84 0.48 -19.23
N ASP A 227 6.27 0.97 -18.14
CA ASP A 227 4.97 0.52 -17.62
C ASP A 227 3.80 0.91 -18.54
N GLY A 228 3.92 2.01 -19.28
CA GLY A 228 3.00 2.42 -20.34
C GLY A 228 3.00 1.42 -21.49
N LEU A 229 4.19 1.14 -22.04
CA LEU A 229 4.39 0.18 -23.13
C LEU A 229 3.86 -1.21 -22.77
N LEU A 230 4.20 -1.73 -21.59
CA LEU A 230 3.70 -3.04 -21.14
C LEU A 230 2.18 -3.11 -21.12
N ARG A 231 1.50 -2.05 -20.67
CA ARG A 231 0.03 -1.98 -20.67
C ARG A 231 -0.55 -1.92 -22.07
N GLU A 232 0.03 -1.11 -22.96
CA GLU A 232 -0.42 -1.00 -24.35
C GLU A 232 -0.31 -2.35 -25.09
N VAL A 233 0.83 -3.04 -24.90
CA VAL A 233 1.03 -4.38 -25.46
C VAL A 233 0.06 -5.39 -24.85
N ASP A 234 -0.18 -5.37 -23.54
CA ASP A 234 -1.15 -6.29 -22.89
C ASP A 234 -2.57 -6.12 -23.47
N VAL A 235 -3.00 -4.87 -23.68
CA VAL A 235 -4.29 -4.54 -24.29
C VAL A 235 -4.35 -5.05 -25.73
N ALA A 236 -3.30 -4.81 -26.51
CA ALA A 236 -3.24 -5.25 -27.90
C ALA A 236 -3.25 -6.78 -28.04
N LEU A 237 -2.50 -7.49 -27.19
CA LEU A 237 -2.48 -8.95 -27.15
C LEU A 237 -3.84 -9.52 -26.71
N SER A 238 -4.52 -8.88 -25.76
CA SER A 238 -5.85 -9.28 -25.30
C SER A 238 -6.94 -9.07 -26.36
N ALA A 239 -6.70 -8.18 -27.32
CA ALA A 239 -7.62 -7.89 -28.42
C ALA A 239 -7.44 -8.81 -29.64
N LEU A 240 -6.46 -9.72 -29.62
CA LEU A 240 -6.27 -10.68 -30.71
C LEU A 240 -7.53 -11.55 -30.88
N PRO A 241 -8.06 -11.69 -32.11
CA PRO A 241 -9.23 -12.53 -32.37
C PRO A 241 -8.87 -14.00 -32.15
N LEU A 242 -9.83 -14.77 -31.64
CA LEU A 242 -9.70 -16.21 -31.50
C LEU A 242 -10.31 -16.89 -32.72
N ASP A 243 -9.56 -17.80 -33.33
CA ASP A 243 -10.05 -18.64 -34.42
C ASP A 243 -10.70 -19.90 -33.84
N PRO A 244 -11.99 -20.19 -34.11
CA PRO A 244 -12.60 -21.42 -33.65
C PRO A 244 -11.94 -22.69 -34.21
N ALA A 245 -11.33 -22.62 -35.41
CA ALA A 245 -10.75 -23.77 -36.09
C ALA A 245 -9.33 -24.13 -35.61
N ALA A 246 -8.64 -23.21 -34.92
CA ALA A 246 -7.25 -23.39 -34.51
C ALA A 246 -7.02 -22.86 -33.09
N ALA A 247 -6.35 -23.67 -32.27
CA ALA A 247 -5.95 -23.22 -30.93
C ALA A 247 -5.00 -22.00 -31.03
N PRO A 248 -5.09 -21.03 -30.11
CA PRO A 248 -4.18 -19.90 -30.08
C PRO A 248 -2.72 -20.36 -29.99
N SER A 249 -1.87 -19.91 -30.91
CA SER A 249 -0.44 -20.26 -30.92
C SER A 249 0.40 -19.22 -30.18
N LEU A 250 1.36 -19.68 -29.36
CA LEU A 250 2.30 -18.79 -28.66
C LEU A 250 3.11 -17.93 -29.63
N ASP A 251 3.48 -18.47 -30.80
CA ASP A 251 4.27 -17.75 -31.80
C ASP A 251 3.55 -16.51 -32.32
N VAL A 252 2.21 -16.56 -32.44
CA VAL A 252 1.40 -15.41 -32.86
C VAL A 252 1.44 -14.31 -31.80
N PHE A 253 1.36 -14.66 -30.52
CA PHE A 253 1.45 -13.69 -29.42
C PHE A 253 2.86 -13.12 -29.30
N ALA A 254 3.90 -13.95 -29.42
CA ALA A 254 5.29 -13.52 -29.41
C ALA A 254 5.60 -12.58 -30.58
N ALA A 255 5.19 -12.94 -31.80
CA ALA A 255 5.37 -12.09 -32.98
C ALA A 255 4.64 -10.76 -32.82
N ARG A 256 3.41 -10.77 -32.29
CA ARG A 256 2.65 -9.53 -32.06
C ARG A 256 3.29 -8.66 -30.98
N ALA A 257 3.79 -9.23 -29.89
CA ALA A 257 4.52 -8.48 -28.88
C ALA A 257 5.79 -7.86 -29.46
N ALA A 258 6.55 -8.62 -30.26
CA ALA A 258 7.76 -8.14 -30.93
C ALA A 258 7.48 -6.98 -31.91
N GLU A 259 6.39 -7.06 -32.69
CA GLU A 259 5.96 -5.99 -33.61
C GLU A 259 5.66 -4.68 -32.88
N LEU A 260 5.10 -4.76 -31.68
CA LEU A 260 4.72 -3.60 -30.86
C LEU A 260 5.87 -3.10 -29.97
N THR A 261 7.01 -3.77 -29.95
CA THR A 261 8.15 -3.43 -29.11
C THR A 261 9.09 -2.47 -29.86
N PRO A 262 9.31 -1.24 -29.36
CA PRO A 262 10.29 -0.32 -29.93
C PRO A 262 11.72 -0.92 -29.97
N GLU A 263 12.49 -0.61 -31.02
CA GLU A 263 13.84 -1.16 -31.19
C GLU A 263 14.81 -0.76 -30.06
N ASP A 264 14.61 0.41 -29.46
CA ASP A 264 15.42 0.94 -28.37
C ASP A 264 15.02 0.41 -26.97
N THR A 265 14.04 -0.49 -26.91
CA THR A 265 13.59 -1.11 -25.65
C THR A 265 14.70 -1.92 -24.99
N THR A 266 14.87 -1.71 -23.69
CA THR A 266 15.90 -2.39 -22.88
C THR A 266 15.70 -3.92 -22.82
N PRO A 267 16.76 -4.72 -22.65
CA PRO A 267 16.64 -6.18 -22.54
C PRO A 267 15.70 -6.65 -21.42
N ASP A 268 15.69 -5.95 -20.29
CA ASP A 268 14.81 -6.25 -19.16
C ASP A 268 13.33 -6.08 -19.54
N VAL A 269 12.99 -5.02 -20.27
CA VAL A 269 11.62 -4.76 -20.72
C VAL A 269 11.21 -5.75 -21.81
N ARG A 270 12.12 -6.12 -22.72
CA ARG A 270 11.87 -7.19 -23.71
C ARG A 270 11.53 -8.51 -23.03
N THR A 271 12.30 -8.90 -22.02
CA THR A 271 12.04 -10.12 -21.23
C THR A 271 10.64 -10.08 -20.60
N ARG A 272 10.24 -8.94 -20.03
CA ARG A 272 8.89 -8.77 -19.48
C ARG A 272 7.79 -8.82 -20.55
N LEU A 273 8.05 -8.33 -21.74
CA LEU A 273 7.13 -8.40 -22.88
C LEU A 273 6.95 -9.84 -23.37
N ASP A 274 8.00 -10.66 -23.35
CA ASP A 274 7.93 -12.09 -23.66
C ASP A 274 7.10 -12.85 -22.62
N GLU A 275 7.33 -12.58 -21.33
CA GLU A 275 6.52 -13.12 -20.23
C GLU A 275 5.03 -12.72 -20.36
N LEU A 276 4.78 -11.46 -20.74
CA LEU A 276 3.45 -10.93 -20.98
C LEU A 276 2.77 -11.63 -22.15
N ALA A 277 3.49 -11.86 -23.25
CA ALA A 277 3.00 -12.60 -24.41
C ALA A 277 2.59 -14.03 -24.03
N ALA A 278 3.43 -14.73 -23.27
CA ALA A 278 3.12 -16.07 -22.77
C ALA A 278 1.91 -16.08 -21.83
N HIS A 279 1.76 -15.06 -20.99
CA HIS A 279 0.59 -14.92 -20.12
C HIS A 279 -0.70 -14.63 -20.92
N ALA A 280 -0.62 -13.75 -21.91
CA ALA A 280 -1.75 -13.42 -22.78
C ALA A 280 -2.19 -14.63 -23.61
N HIS A 281 -1.25 -15.39 -24.16
CA HIS A 281 -1.50 -16.66 -24.85
C HIS A 281 -2.27 -17.64 -23.96
N ARG A 282 -1.80 -17.90 -22.73
CA ARG A 282 -2.52 -18.78 -21.79
C ARG A 282 -3.92 -18.29 -21.44
N ARG A 283 -4.15 -16.96 -21.37
CA ARG A 283 -5.51 -16.41 -21.18
C ARG A 283 -6.39 -16.67 -22.40
N ALA A 284 -5.85 -16.47 -23.60
CA ALA A 284 -6.55 -16.69 -24.86
C ALA A 284 -6.93 -18.17 -25.04
N GLU A 285 -6.00 -19.08 -24.75
CA GLU A 285 -6.23 -20.54 -24.80
C GLU A 285 -7.37 -20.97 -23.87
N ARG A 286 -7.37 -20.52 -22.61
CA ARG A 286 -8.48 -20.81 -21.68
C ARG A 286 -9.81 -20.28 -22.17
N ARG A 287 -9.83 -19.08 -22.76
CA ARG A 287 -11.05 -18.50 -23.32
C ARG A 287 -11.53 -19.31 -24.53
N TRP A 288 -10.60 -19.73 -25.38
CA TRP A 288 -10.88 -20.57 -26.54
C TRP A 288 -11.49 -21.93 -26.12
N GLN A 289 -10.87 -22.62 -25.16
CA GLN A 289 -11.40 -23.88 -24.60
C GLN A 289 -12.81 -23.70 -24.02
N LYS A 290 -13.02 -22.64 -23.23
CA LYS A 290 -14.33 -22.31 -22.65
C LYS A 290 -15.41 -22.11 -23.71
N LEU A 291 -15.10 -21.43 -24.81
CA LEU A 291 -16.04 -21.22 -25.92
C LEU A 291 -16.40 -22.55 -26.60
N GLN A 292 -15.45 -23.49 -26.73
CA GLN A 292 -15.76 -24.84 -27.23
C GLN A 292 -16.63 -25.64 -26.27
N SER A 293 -16.40 -25.53 -24.95
CA SER A 293 -17.26 -26.14 -23.93
C SER A 293 -18.69 -25.61 -24.01
N GLU A 294 -18.85 -24.29 -24.04
CA GLU A 294 -20.15 -23.62 -24.17
C GLU A 294 -20.87 -24.03 -25.46
N ALA A 295 -20.15 -24.16 -26.57
CA ALA A 295 -20.70 -24.63 -27.85
C ALA A 295 -21.19 -26.08 -27.77
N GLY A 296 -20.42 -26.98 -27.14
CA GLY A 296 -20.82 -28.39 -26.97
C GLY A 296 -22.10 -28.54 -26.15
N VAL A 297 -22.22 -27.81 -25.04
CA VAL A 297 -23.43 -27.78 -24.21
C VAL A 297 -24.61 -27.19 -24.97
N ALA A 298 -24.41 -26.04 -25.65
CA ALA A 298 -25.45 -25.39 -26.43
C ALA A 298 -25.97 -26.27 -27.57
N ALA A 299 -25.09 -27.03 -28.23
CA ALA A 299 -25.49 -27.96 -29.29
C ALA A 299 -26.41 -29.07 -28.75
N LEU A 300 -26.09 -29.65 -27.59
CA LEU A 300 -26.95 -30.66 -26.95
C LEU A 300 -28.30 -30.09 -26.53
N ASP A 301 -28.31 -28.92 -25.92
CA ASP A 301 -29.56 -28.28 -25.50
C ASP A 301 -30.43 -27.92 -26.69
N TRP A 302 -29.84 -27.46 -27.79
CA TRP A 302 -30.55 -27.23 -29.04
C TRP A 302 -31.18 -28.52 -29.59
N LEU A 303 -30.44 -29.64 -29.62
CA LEU A 303 -30.97 -30.93 -30.09
C LEU A 303 -32.10 -31.46 -29.21
N ARG A 304 -32.01 -31.28 -27.89
CA ARG A 304 -33.10 -31.64 -26.95
C ARG A 304 -34.38 -30.86 -27.22
N GLN A 305 -34.25 -29.59 -27.58
CA GLN A 305 -35.38 -28.72 -27.93
C GLN A 305 -35.93 -29.01 -29.33
N ASN A 306 -35.12 -29.59 -30.22
CA ASN A 306 -35.45 -29.87 -31.61
C ASN A 306 -35.27 -31.36 -31.93
N PRO A 307 -36.07 -32.26 -31.32
CA PRO A 307 -35.89 -33.69 -31.49
C PRO A 307 -36.10 -34.11 -32.96
N GLY A 308 -35.14 -34.86 -33.50
CA GLY A 308 -35.14 -35.32 -34.90
C GLY A 308 -34.71 -34.27 -35.94
N ALA A 309 -34.33 -33.06 -35.51
CA ALA A 309 -33.70 -32.09 -36.40
C ALA A 309 -32.25 -32.50 -36.69
N SER A 310 -31.80 -32.30 -37.93
CA SER A 310 -30.41 -32.57 -38.31
C SER A 310 -29.46 -31.55 -37.69
N MET A 311 -28.26 -32.00 -37.29
CA MET A 311 -27.20 -31.13 -36.75
C MET A 311 -26.76 -30.03 -37.72
N LEU A 312 -27.04 -30.17 -39.03
CA LEU A 312 -26.77 -29.14 -40.03
C LEU A 312 -27.59 -27.85 -39.82
N PHE A 313 -28.65 -27.92 -39.02
CA PHE A 313 -29.48 -26.76 -38.65
C PHE A 313 -29.06 -26.09 -37.33
N LEU A 314 -27.95 -26.53 -36.71
CA LEU A 314 -27.38 -25.83 -35.56
C LEU A 314 -27.05 -24.38 -35.92
N PRO A 315 -27.26 -23.42 -35.00
CA PRO A 315 -26.84 -22.03 -35.20
C PRO A 315 -25.36 -21.95 -35.56
N GLU A 316 -25.00 -21.10 -36.53
CA GLU A 316 -23.62 -21.02 -37.05
C GLU A 316 -22.61 -20.67 -35.95
N GLU A 317 -23.00 -19.79 -35.04
CA GLU A 317 -22.22 -19.38 -33.87
C GLU A 317 -21.94 -20.52 -32.88
N VAL A 318 -22.80 -21.54 -32.82
CA VAL A 318 -22.53 -22.77 -32.05
C VAL A 318 -21.67 -23.71 -32.88
N ARG A 319 -22.06 -23.94 -34.15
CA ARG A 319 -21.40 -24.89 -35.05
C ARG A 319 -19.93 -24.57 -35.28
N ALA A 320 -19.61 -23.28 -35.47
CA ALA A 320 -18.23 -22.85 -35.69
C ALA A 320 -17.32 -23.24 -34.53
N TRP A 321 -17.80 -23.17 -33.29
CA TRP A 321 -17.02 -23.41 -32.09
C TRP A 321 -17.01 -24.88 -31.61
N LEU A 322 -17.71 -25.78 -32.30
CA LEU A 322 -17.63 -27.20 -31.99
C LEU A 322 -16.27 -27.76 -32.38
N ALA A 323 -15.64 -28.43 -31.42
CA ALA A 323 -14.41 -29.14 -31.69
C ALA A 323 -14.66 -30.43 -32.51
N SER A 324 -13.61 -30.98 -33.12
CA SER A 324 -13.73 -32.18 -33.96
C SER A 324 -14.32 -33.38 -33.21
N ASP A 325 -13.87 -33.62 -31.98
CA ASP A 325 -14.37 -34.68 -31.11
C ASP A 325 -15.86 -34.48 -30.75
N GLN A 326 -16.27 -33.23 -30.56
CA GLN A 326 -17.66 -32.88 -30.29
C GLN A 326 -18.56 -33.09 -31.51
N LEU A 327 -18.06 -32.81 -32.73
CA LEU A 327 -18.78 -33.10 -33.97
C LEU A 327 -19.00 -34.60 -34.16
N ASP A 328 -18.02 -35.43 -33.83
CA ASP A 328 -18.15 -36.89 -33.89
C ASP A 328 -19.13 -37.43 -32.83
N GLY A 329 -19.14 -36.83 -31.63
CA GLY A 329 -20.15 -37.08 -30.60
C GLY A 329 -21.57 -36.77 -31.07
N LEU A 330 -21.77 -35.65 -31.77
CA LEU A 330 -23.06 -35.28 -32.36
C LEU A 330 -23.50 -36.24 -33.47
N ARG A 331 -22.59 -36.68 -34.33
CA ARG A 331 -22.88 -37.70 -35.37
C ARG A 331 -23.34 -39.00 -34.72
N THR A 332 -22.62 -39.45 -33.69
CA THR A 332 -22.98 -40.65 -32.93
C THR A 332 -24.37 -40.53 -32.31
N LEU A 333 -24.69 -39.36 -31.74
CA LEU A 333 -26.02 -39.08 -31.19
C LEU A 333 -27.12 -39.11 -32.27
N GLU A 334 -26.88 -38.55 -33.45
CA GLU A 334 -27.83 -38.55 -34.58
C GLU A 334 -28.07 -39.99 -35.10
N GLU A 335 -27.02 -40.80 -35.22
CA GLU A 335 -27.09 -42.17 -35.72
C GLU A 335 -27.68 -43.16 -34.71
N GLN A 336 -27.30 -43.05 -33.44
CA GLN A 336 -27.62 -44.05 -32.40
C GLN A 336 -28.74 -43.61 -31.45
N GLY A 337 -29.16 -42.34 -31.53
CA GLY A 337 -30.17 -41.76 -30.64
C GLY A 337 -29.69 -41.57 -29.19
N ARG A 338 -28.40 -41.78 -28.92
CA ARG A 338 -27.78 -41.58 -27.60
C ARG A 338 -26.30 -41.24 -27.75
N LEU A 339 -25.74 -40.54 -26.76
CA LEU A 339 -24.30 -40.36 -26.64
C LEU A 339 -23.63 -41.68 -26.24
N VAL A 340 -22.40 -41.86 -26.69
CA VAL A 340 -21.54 -42.98 -26.33
C VAL A 340 -20.27 -42.40 -25.76
N THR A 341 -19.86 -42.90 -24.59
CA THR A 341 -18.60 -42.52 -23.95
C THR A 341 -17.42 -42.97 -24.82
N ASP A 342 -16.54 -42.03 -25.14
CA ASP A 342 -15.22 -42.30 -25.70
C ASP A 342 -14.35 -43.05 -24.66
N PRO A 343 -13.97 -44.31 -24.93
CA PRO A 343 -13.20 -45.12 -23.98
C PRO A 343 -11.85 -44.51 -23.57
N ASP A 344 -11.15 -43.89 -24.52
CA ASP A 344 -9.81 -43.33 -24.28
C ASP A 344 -9.91 -42.05 -23.44
N LEU A 345 -10.91 -41.23 -23.73
CA LEU A 345 -11.23 -40.07 -22.90
C LEU A 345 -11.63 -40.50 -21.48
N PHE A 346 -12.51 -41.50 -21.35
CA PHE A 346 -12.93 -42.00 -20.05
C PHE A 346 -11.74 -42.45 -19.22
N GLU A 347 -10.85 -43.25 -19.80
CA GLU A 347 -9.66 -43.76 -19.12
C GLU A 347 -8.74 -42.62 -18.67
N ARG A 348 -8.50 -41.62 -19.53
CA ARG A 348 -7.70 -40.44 -19.16
C ARG A 348 -8.32 -39.66 -18.00
N LEU A 349 -9.63 -39.38 -18.07
CA LEU A 349 -10.34 -38.65 -17.01
C LEU A 349 -10.36 -39.46 -15.70
N ASP A 350 -10.50 -40.77 -15.78
CA ASP A 350 -10.50 -41.66 -14.62
C ASP A 350 -9.12 -41.72 -13.95
N ARG A 351 -8.04 -41.83 -14.74
CA ARG A 351 -6.67 -41.74 -14.23
C ARG A 351 -6.41 -40.39 -13.57
N GLN A 352 -6.77 -39.30 -14.23
CA GLN A 352 -6.55 -37.97 -13.67
C GLN A 352 -7.34 -37.79 -12.37
N LEU A 353 -8.57 -38.29 -12.30
CA LEU A 353 -9.38 -38.29 -11.08
C LEU A 353 -8.70 -39.06 -9.93
N VAL A 354 -8.02 -40.18 -10.21
CA VAL A 354 -7.40 -41.06 -9.20
C VAL A 354 -6.02 -40.57 -8.76
N TYR A 355 -5.18 -40.19 -9.71
CA TYR A 355 -3.77 -39.87 -9.52
C TYR A 355 -3.51 -38.38 -9.30
N GLU A 356 -4.30 -37.52 -9.96
CA GLU A 356 -4.14 -36.06 -9.95
C GLU A 356 -5.46 -35.35 -9.59
N PRO A 357 -6.08 -35.65 -8.42
CA PRO A 357 -7.43 -35.18 -8.11
C PRO A 357 -7.57 -33.65 -8.10
N GLY A 358 -6.49 -32.91 -7.78
CA GLY A 358 -6.50 -31.45 -7.87
C GLY A 358 -6.53 -30.94 -9.32
N ALA A 359 -5.71 -31.52 -10.21
CA ALA A 359 -5.74 -31.17 -11.63
C ALA A 359 -7.12 -31.50 -12.24
N PHE A 360 -7.66 -32.69 -11.93
CA PHE A 360 -8.99 -33.12 -12.36
C PHE A 360 -10.10 -32.18 -11.88
N ALA A 361 -10.04 -31.70 -10.63
CA ALA A 361 -11.07 -30.81 -10.07
C ALA A 361 -11.17 -29.45 -10.79
N THR A 362 -10.14 -29.03 -11.52
CA THR A 362 -10.18 -27.80 -12.35
C THR A 362 -10.40 -28.01 -13.83
N LEU A 363 -10.51 -29.27 -14.26
CA LEU A 363 -10.79 -29.58 -15.64
C LEU A 363 -12.20 -29.09 -16.02
N ASP A 364 -12.34 -28.49 -17.19
CA ASP A 364 -13.64 -28.08 -17.71
C ASP A 364 -14.34 -29.29 -18.34
N LEU A 365 -15.11 -30.05 -17.55
CA LEU A 365 -15.77 -31.27 -18.03
C LEU A 365 -16.77 -31.00 -19.17
N ASP A 366 -17.33 -29.79 -19.23
CA ASP A 366 -18.27 -29.41 -20.28
C ASP A 366 -17.60 -29.41 -21.66
N ARG A 367 -16.27 -29.24 -21.74
CA ARG A 367 -15.50 -29.41 -22.99
C ARG A 367 -15.70 -30.78 -23.62
N HIS A 368 -15.89 -31.79 -22.79
CA HIS A 368 -16.02 -33.19 -23.16
C HIS A 368 -17.46 -33.69 -23.15
N ARG A 369 -18.43 -32.78 -23.03
CA ARG A 369 -19.83 -33.14 -22.82
C ARG A 369 -20.40 -34.05 -23.92
N LEU A 370 -19.97 -33.87 -25.15
CA LEU A 370 -20.39 -34.66 -26.32
C LEU A 370 -19.63 -35.97 -26.51
N SER A 371 -18.55 -36.17 -25.76
CA SER A 371 -17.69 -37.36 -25.81
C SER A 371 -17.93 -38.30 -24.62
N LEU A 372 -18.84 -37.93 -23.72
CA LEU A 372 -19.26 -38.71 -22.56
C LEU A 372 -20.76 -38.94 -22.65
N ASP A 373 -21.20 -40.16 -22.32
CA ASP A 373 -22.62 -40.39 -22.10
C ASP A 373 -23.12 -39.65 -20.83
N ASP A 374 -24.44 -39.61 -20.65
CA ASP A 374 -25.06 -38.86 -19.56
C ASP A 374 -24.68 -39.42 -18.17
N ALA A 375 -24.42 -40.73 -18.07
CA ALA A 375 -24.11 -41.38 -16.80
C ALA A 375 -22.65 -41.11 -16.39
N ASP A 376 -21.72 -41.24 -17.33
CA ASP A 376 -20.29 -41.00 -17.09
C ASP A 376 -20.00 -39.52 -16.87
N HIS A 377 -20.64 -38.63 -17.62
CA HIS A 377 -20.53 -37.20 -17.35
C HIS A 377 -21.03 -36.85 -15.94
N ALA A 378 -22.19 -37.38 -15.53
CA ALA A 378 -22.73 -37.14 -14.20
C ALA A 378 -21.82 -37.69 -13.09
N ARG A 379 -21.21 -38.86 -13.32
CA ARG A 379 -20.21 -39.47 -12.42
C ARG A 379 -19.01 -38.55 -12.24
N PHE A 380 -18.40 -38.08 -13.33
CA PHE A 380 -17.22 -37.21 -13.26
C PHE A 380 -17.55 -35.85 -12.64
N ALA A 381 -18.69 -35.26 -12.97
CA ALA A 381 -19.13 -33.99 -12.38
C ALA A 381 -19.39 -34.12 -10.87
N ALA A 382 -19.98 -35.24 -10.42
CA ALA A 382 -20.16 -35.52 -8.99
C ALA A 382 -18.81 -35.67 -8.26
N ALA A 383 -17.84 -36.33 -8.91
CA ALA A 383 -16.50 -36.49 -8.37
C ALA A 383 -15.75 -35.15 -8.26
N GLN A 384 -15.80 -34.29 -9.28
CA GLN A 384 -15.24 -32.94 -9.22
C GLN A 384 -15.83 -32.12 -8.06
N LYS A 385 -17.15 -32.15 -7.92
CA LYS A 385 -17.85 -31.45 -6.85
C LYS A 385 -17.40 -31.94 -5.47
N ALA A 386 -17.30 -33.26 -5.28
CA ALA A 386 -16.86 -33.84 -4.01
C ALA A 386 -15.43 -33.41 -3.65
N ILE A 387 -14.52 -33.38 -4.63
CA ILE A 387 -13.13 -32.92 -4.43
C ILE A 387 -13.10 -31.43 -4.06
N ALA A 388 -13.78 -30.57 -4.81
CA ALA A 388 -13.82 -29.12 -4.57
C ALA A 388 -14.46 -28.73 -3.23
N GLU A 389 -15.45 -29.50 -2.75
CA GLU A 389 -16.08 -29.29 -1.45
C GLU A 389 -15.25 -29.89 -0.29
N GLY A 390 -14.15 -30.59 -0.58
CA GLY A 390 -13.37 -31.33 0.41
C GLY A 390 -14.15 -32.48 1.07
N VAL A 391 -15.23 -32.93 0.43
CA VAL A 391 -16.10 -33.98 0.95
C VAL A 391 -15.53 -35.33 0.55
N THR A 392 -15.17 -36.14 1.53
CA THR A 392 -14.76 -37.52 1.27
C THR A 392 -16.00 -38.35 0.95
N ASP A 393 -16.32 -38.52 -0.33
CA ASP A 393 -17.33 -39.51 -0.75
C ASP A 393 -16.79 -40.93 -0.49
N PRO A 394 -17.41 -41.71 0.41
CA PRO A 394 -16.96 -43.07 0.70
C PRO A 394 -17.03 -44.01 -0.51
N ALA A 395 -17.92 -43.76 -1.48
CA ALA A 395 -17.98 -44.53 -2.71
C ALA A 395 -16.77 -44.24 -3.60
N PHE A 396 -16.45 -42.96 -3.79
CA PHE A 396 -15.25 -42.53 -4.49
C PHE A 396 -13.95 -43.03 -3.82
N ALA A 397 -13.84 -42.94 -2.49
CA ALA A 397 -12.66 -43.42 -1.78
C ALA A 397 -12.43 -44.93 -1.97
N ARG A 398 -13.51 -45.74 -1.97
CA ARG A 398 -13.45 -47.17 -2.28
C ARG A 398 -13.06 -47.43 -3.74
N TYR A 399 -13.63 -46.66 -4.67
CA TYR A 399 -13.31 -46.75 -6.09
C TYR A 399 -11.82 -46.46 -6.33
N ARG A 400 -11.31 -45.35 -5.79
CA ARG A 400 -9.91 -44.94 -5.89
C ARG A 400 -8.96 -46.02 -5.36
N LEU A 401 -9.26 -46.59 -4.18
CA LEU A 401 -8.46 -47.68 -3.62
C LEU A 401 -8.49 -48.95 -4.47
N ALA A 402 -9.65 -49.29 -5.04
CA ALA A 402 -9.78 -50.44 -5.93
C ALA A 402 -8.99 -50.24 -7.24
N ARG A 403 -9.04 -49.05 -7.84
CA ARG A 403 -8.27 -48.72 -9.05
C ARG A 403 -6.78 -48.80 -8.79
N LEU A 404 -6.30 -48.20 -7.69
CA LEU A 404 -4.89 -48.28 -7.29
C LEU A 404 -4.42 -49.73 -7.02
N ASP A 405 -5.25 -50.60 -6.42
CA ASP A 405 -4.90 -52.02 -6.23
C ASP A 405 -4.85 -52.79 -7.55
N VAL A 406 -5.74 -52.48 -8.51
CA VAL A 406 -5.71 -53.08 -9.86
C VAL A 406 -4.42 -52.68 -10.58
N ASP A 407 -4.09 -51.39 -10.60
CA ASP A 407 -2.93 -50.88 -11.34
C ASP A 407 -1.62 -51.43 -10.75
N GLN A 408 -1.51 -51.47 -9.41
CA GLN A 408 -0.37 -52.11 -8.73
C GLN A 408 -0.25 -53.61 -9.00
N ARG A 409 -1.35 -54.31 -9.33
CA ARG A 409 -1.31 -55.73 -9.71
C ARG A 409 -0.87 -55.89 -11.15
N LEU A 410 -1.33 -55.03 -12.06
CA LEU A 410 -0.90 -55.02 -13.46
C LEU A 410 0.61 -54.75 -13.55
N GLU A 411 1.10 -53.75 -12.81
CA GLU A 411 2.53 -53.42 -12.68
C GLU A 411 3.33 -54.63 -12.15
N ARG A 412 2.85 -55.29 -11.08
CA ARG A 412 3.48 -56.50 -10.51
C ARG A 412 3.50 -57.70 -11.45
N MET A 413 2.63 -57.74 -12.46
CA MET A 413 2.60 -58.78 -13.48
C MET A 413 3.50 -58.47 -14.68
N GLY A 414 4.22 -57.33 -14.66
CA GLY A 414 5.03 -56.88 -15.80
C GLY A 414 4.19 -56.58 -17.03
N ILE A 415 2.90 -56.28 -16.83
CA ILE A 415 2.04 -55.73 -17.87
C ILE A 415 2.20 -54.23 -17.75
N ASP A 416 3.25 -53.70 -18.38
CA ASP A 416 3.31 -52.27 -18.65
C ASP A 416 2.12 -51.96 -19.55
N GLU A 417 1.22 -51.10 -19.07
CA GLU A 417 0.16 -50.57 -19.92
C GLU A 417 0.83 -49.86 -21.11
N PRO A 418 0.29 -49.98 -22.33
CA PRO A 418 0.91 -49.37 -23.50
C PRO A 418 0.92 -47.85 -23.30
N ASP A 419 2.10 -47.29 -23.06
CA ASP A 419 2.36 -45.89 -23.34
C ASP A 419 1.96 -45.65 -24.79
N GLY A 420 1.16 -44.62 -25.03
CA GLY A 420 0.53 -44.30 -26.31
C GLY A 420 1.50 -43.84 -27.40
N GLU A 421 2.50 -44.64 -27.74
CA GLU A 421 3.28 -44.51 -28.98
C GLU A 421 2.95 -45.68 -29.94
N GLU A 422 2.67 -45.33 -31.19
CA GLU A 422 2.29 -46.22 -32.28
C GLU A 422 3.19 -47.47 -32.38
N ALA A 423 2.58 -48.65 -32.41
CA ALA A 423 3.29 -49.92 -32.57
C ALA A 423 4.02 -49.99 -33.93
N PRO A 424 5.32 -50.33 -33.98
CA PRO A 424 5.99 -50.65 -35.23
C PRO A 424 5.62 -52.07 -35.68
N PRO A 425 5.62 -52.36 -37.00
CA PRO A 425 5.20 -53.65 -37.50
C PRO A 425 6.25 -54.72 -37.18
N ALA A 426 5.76 -55.87 -36.73
CA ALA A 426 6.57 -57.04 -36.46
C ALA A 426 7.11 -57.65 -37.76
N ASP A 427 8.44 -57.74 -37.88
CA ASP A 427 9.10 -58.90 -38.50
C ASP A 427 10.63 -58.94 -38.30
N ARG A 428 11.11 -60.16 -38.03
CA ARG A 428 12.50 -60.71 -38.08
C ARG A 428 13.44 -60.59 -36.88
N ALA A 429 13.30 -61.60 -36.01
CA ALA A 429 14.26 -62.66 -35.67
C ALA A 429 15.78 -62.51 -35.98
N GLU A 430 16.57 -62.93 -34.97
CA GLU A 430 17.97 -63.43 -34.96
C GLU A 430 19.08 -62.35 -35.13
N SER A 431 20.17 -62.28 -34.35
CA SER A 431 20.97 -63.31 -33.67
C SER A 431 21.92 -62.73 -32.61
N GLN A 432 22.25 -63.55 -31.60
CA GLN A 432 23.57 -63.78 -30.97
C GLN A 432 24.53 -62.60 -30.65
N GLY A 433 24.80 -62.46 -29.34
CA GLY A 433 26.09 -62.87 -28.77
C GLY A 433 27.12 -61.78 -28.45
N GLY A 434 27.73 -61.91 -27.26
CA GLY A 434 29.13 -61.53 -27.05
C GLY A 434 29.37 -60.52 -25.94
N ASP A 435 29.92 -61.03 -24.84
CA ASP A 435 30.70 -60.30 -23.83
C ASP A 435 31.82 -59.45 -24.49
N ASP A 436 32.10 -58.26 -23.95
CA ASP A 436 33.45 -57.87 -23.52
C ASP A 436 33.43 -56.45 -22.89
N VAL A 437 33.94 -56.36 -21.66
CA VAL A 437 34.22 -55.12 -20.93
C VAL A 437 35.69 -54.80 -21.14
N ASP A 438 35.99 -53.67 -21.78
CA ASP A 438 37.34 -53.12 -21.92
C ASP A 438 37.67 -52.18 -20.74
N PRO A 439 38.76 -52.41 -19.97
CA PRO A 439 39.10 -51.61 -18.79
C PRO A 439 39.96 -50.36 -19.05
N ASP A 440 40.28 -49.96 -20.29
CA ASP A 440 41.21 -48.84 -20.55
C ASP A 440 40.73 -47.80 -21.60
N ASP A 441 39.59 -47.13 -21.40
CA ASP A 441 39.18 -45.95 -22.19
C ASP A 441 39.51 -44.60 -21.48
N PRO A 442 40.44 -43.78 -22.00
CA PRO A 442 40.88 -42.51 -21.43
C PRO A 442 40.07 -41.30 -21.93
N LEU A 443 38.74 -41.36 -21.87
CA LEU A 443 37.86 -40.19 -22.04
C LEU A 443 36.97 -39.97 -20.81
N ASN A 444 37.63 -39.58 -19.72
CA ASN A 444 36.98 -39.14 -18.48
C ASN A 444 37.41 -37.70 -18.14
N VAL A 445 36.94 -36.73 -18.94
CA VAL A 445 36.95 -35.31 -18.60
C VAL A 445 35.61 -34.73 -19.02
N PHE A 446 34.57 -34.95 -18.20
CA PHE A 446 33.43 -34.08 -17.90
C PHE A 446 32.44 -34.88 -17.05
N ARG A 447 32.55 -34.78 -15.72
CA ARG A 447 31.46 -35.15 -14.80
C ARG A 447 30.65 -33.90 -14.47
N PRO A 448 29.32 -33.93 -14.64
CA PRO A 448 28.39 -33.24 -13.75
C PRO A 448 28.04 -34.13 -12.54
N HIS A 449 27.75 -33.47 -11.44
CA HIS A 449 27.46 -34.00 -10.11
C HIS A 449 26.04 -34.63 -10.03
N PRO A 450 25.82 -35.70 -9.24
CA PRO A 450 24.49 -36.23 -8.96
C PRO A 450 23.80 -35.31 -7.96
N ASP A 451 22.69 -34.67 -8.37
CA ASP A 451 21.57 -34.15 -7.55
C ASP A 451 20.72 -33.15 -8.36
N ALA A 452 20.34 -33.53 -9.58
CA ALA A 452 19.31 -32.84 -10.35
C ALA A 452 18.37 -33.87 -10.95
N SER A 453 17.26 -34.11 -10.26
CA SER A 453 16.08 -34.76 -10.86
C SER A 453 15.41 -33.76 -11.80
N PRO A 454 15.13 -34.13 -13.06
CA PRO A 454 14.38 -33.30 -13.99
C PRO A 454 12.97 -33.87 -14.18
N GLU A 455 12.11 -33.83 -13.16
CA GLU A 455 10.69 -34.19 -13.29
C GLU A 455 9.93 -33.77 -12.01
N ASN A 456 9.62 -32.47 -11.87
CA ASN A 456 8.51 -31.93 -11.05
C ASN A 456 8.59 -30.39 -10.88
N THR A 457 8.38 -29.61 -11.95
CA THR A 457 8.23 -28.14 -11.80
C THR A 457 6.99 -27.56 -12.47
N THR A 458 6.24 -28.35 -13.24
CA THR A 458 4.95 -27.94 -13.84
C THR A 458 3.73 -28.36 -13.00
N HIS A 459 3.87 -29.34 -12.09
CA HIS A 459 2.77 -29.88 -11.29
C HIS A 459 2.51 -29.14 -9.96
N ASP A 460 3.43 -28.28 -9.51
CA ASP A 460 3.36 -27.67 -8.17
C ASP A 460 2.53 -26.36 -8.15
N TRP A 461 2.47 -25.64 -9.28
CA TRP A 461 1.90 -24.27 -9.32
C TRP A 461 0.37 -24.25 -9.45
N PHE A 462 -0.23 -25.29 -10.05
CA PHE A 462 -1.68 -25.42 -10.17
C PHE A 462 -2.32 -25.79 -8.83
N HIS A 463 -1.69 -26.68 -8.05
CA HIS A 463 -2.08 -26.96 -6.67
C HIS A 463 -1.96 -25.72 -5.78
N GLU A 464 -0.87 -24.97 -5.93
CA GLU A 464 -0.68 -23.71 -5.20
C GLU A 464 -1.73 -22.65 -5.60
N ALA A 465 -2.05 -22.51 -6.88
CA ALA A 465 -3.05 -21.54 -7.38
C ALA A 465 -4.51 -21.90 -7.03
N GLN A 466 -4.85 -23.19 -6.97
CA GLN A 466 -6.16 -23.68 -6.53
C GLN A 466 -6.35 -23.51 -5.03
N ASP A 467 -5.35 -23.90 -4.24
CA ASP A 467 -5.29 -23.63 -2.81
C ASP A 467 -5.45 -22.13 -2.56
N ILE A 468 -4.80 -21.27 -3.35
CA ILE A 468 -4.95 -19.82 -3.21
C ILE A 468 -6.40 -19.35 -3.38
N ARG A 469 -7.21 -19.92 -4.29
CA ARG A 469 -8.59 -19.47 -4.53
C ARG A 469 -9.56 -19.94 -3.46
N GLU A 470 -9.54 -21.23 -3.12
CA GLU A 470 -10.39 -21.77 -2.06
C GLU A 470 -9.99 -21.23 -0.70
N ASN A 471 -8.69 -21.17 -0.42
CA ASN A 471 -8.22 -20.61 0.82
C ASN A 471 -8.53 -19.10 0.88
N ARG A 472 -8.54 -18.36 -0.25
CA ARG A 472 -9.04 -16.98 -0.28
C ARG A 472 -10.53 -16.88 0.02
N GLN A 473 -11.37 -17.78 -0.51
CA GLN A 473 -12.81 -17.79 -0.19
C GLN A 473 -13.07 -18.13 1.29
N ARG A 474 -12.38 -19.15 1.83
CA ARG A 474 -12.42 -19.50 3.26
C ARG A 474 -11.95 -18.35 4.13
N GLY A 475 -10.85 -17.70 3.73
CA GLY A 475 -10.33 -16.51 4.38
C GLY A 475 -11.32 -15.34 4.39
N LEU A 476 -11.95 -15.03 3.26
CA LEU A 476 -12.98 -13.98 3.15
C LEU A 476 -14.25 -14.30 3.96
N ALA A 477 -14.59 -15.59 4.14
CA ALA A 477 -15.70 -16.01 4.98
C ALA A 477 -15.36 -15.87 6.47
N ALA A 478 -14.14 -16.27 6.86
CA ALA A 478 -13.65 -16.11 8.22
C ALA A 478 -13.50 -14.63 8.62
N GLU A 479 -12.98 -13.80 7.71
CA GLU A 479 -12.93 -12.33 7.85
C GLU A 479 -14.33 -11.78 8.13
N ARG A 480 -15.31 -12.14 7.29
CA ARG A 480 -16.71 -11.70 7.46
C ARG A 480 -17.29 -12.12 8.80
N SER A 481 -17.08 -13.37 9.23
CA SER A 481 -17.58 -13.87 10.51
C SER A 481 -16.98 -13.13 11.71
N VAL A 482 -15.67 -12.85 11.68
CA VAL A 482 -14.99 -12.06 12.72
C VAL A 482 -15.48 -10.63 12.73
N LEU A 483 -15.64 -10.01 11.56
CA LEU A 483 -16.18 -8.65 11.43
C LEU A 483 -17.62 -8.55 11.95
N GLU A 484 -18.47 -9.53 11.66
CA GLU A 484 -19.84 -9.59 12.18
C GLU A 484 -19.85 -9.70 13.71
N GLU A 485 -19.00 -10.54 14.31
CA GLU A 485 -18.91 -10.65 15.76
C GLU A 485 -18.39 -9.36 16.42
N ILE A 486 -17.43 -8.67 15.78
CA ILE A 486 -16.99 -7.34 16.25
C ILE A 486 -18.16 -6.35 16.19
N ARG A 487 -18.91 -6.32 15.08
CA ARG A 487 -20.09 -5.45 14.94
C ARG A 487 -21.22 -5.79 15.90
N LYS A 488 -21.39 -7.06 16.28
CA LYS A 488 -22.37 -7.45 17.32
C LYS A 488 -21.99 -6.88 18.69
N ARG A 489 -20.70 -6.83 19.00
CA ARG A 489 -20.18 -6.30 20.28
C ARG A 489 -20.11 -4.78 20.30
N ASP A 490 -19.75 -4.17 19.17
CA ASP A 490 -19.74 -2.73 18.95
C ASP A 490 -20.42 -2.43 17.62
N SER A 491 -21.73 -2.18 17.69
CA SER A 491 -22.56 -1.82 16.52
C SER A 491 -22.09 -0.56 15.80
N LYS A 492 -21.18 0.21 16.41
CA LYS A 492 -20.63 1.45 15.88
C LYS A 492 -19.16 1.32 15.49
N ALA A 493 -18.62 0.11 15.39
CA ALA A 493 -17.25 -0.11 14.94
C ALA A 493 -17.06 0.31 13.46
N GLY A 494 -16.01 1.09 13.21
CA GLY A 494 -15.64 1.57 11.88
C GLY A 494 -14.75 0.56 11.19
N LEU A 495 -14.94 0.37 9.87
CA LEU A 495 -14.20 -0.62 9.08
C LEU A 495 -13.51 0.04 7.89
N ALA A 496 -12.20 -0.15 7.81
CA ALA A 496 -11.38 0.22 6.68
C ALA A 496 -10.67 -1.03 6.14
N LYS A 497 -10.92 -1.37 4.87
CA LYS A 497 -10.40 -2.58 4.23
C LYS A 497 -9.14 -2.30 3.42
N HIS A 498 -8.28 -3.32 3.28
CA HIS A 498 -7.08 -3.32 2.45
C HIS A 498 -6.15 -2.12 2.70
N ILE A 499 -5.87 -1.86 3.98
CA ILE A 499 -5.07 -0.72 4.39
C ILE A 499 -3.59 -1.09 4.39
N ARG A 500 -2.78 -0.26 3.73
CA ARG A 500 -1.32 -0.36 3.79
C ARG A 500 -0.83 0.19 5.12
N ILE A 501 -0.11 -0.64 5.86
CA ILE A 501 0.44 -0.35 7.19
C ILE A 501 1.95 -0.44 7.11
N TYR A 502 2.62 0.63 7.51
CA TYR A 502 4.06 0.75 7.47
C TYR A 502 4.62 0.80 8.88
N VAL A 503 5.80 0.23 9.07
CA VAL A 503 6.63 0.49 10.25
C VAL A 503 7.36 1.81 10.02
N ASP A 504 7.44 2.65 11.05
CA ASP A 504 8.17 3.91 10.98
C ASP A 504 9.63 3.71 10.53
N GLY A 505 10.07 4.50 9.54
CA GLY A 505 11.38 4.36 8.89
C GLY A 505 11.59 3.11 8.01
N GLY A 506 10.58 2.25 7.81
CA GLY A 506 10.69 1.03 7.01
C GLY A 506 10.29 1.22 5.54
N PRO A 507 11.04 0.66 4.56
CA PRO A 507 10.72 0.79 3.13
C PRO A 507 9.59 -0.15 2.64
N ARG A 508 8.98 -0.93 3.53
CA ARG A 508 8.02 -2.01 3.19
C ARG A 508 6.79 -1.94 4.08
N TYR A 509 5.65 -2.36 3.54
CA TYR A 509 4.33 -2.35 4.20
C TYR A 509 3.72 -3.74 4.27
N MET A 510 2.75 -3.92 5.17
CA MET A 510 1.76 -4.99 5.09
C MET A 510 0.41 -4.42 4.64
N VAL A 511 -0.43 -5.24 4.00
CA VAL A 511 -1.83 -4.89 3.73
C VAL A 511 -2.67 -5.67 4.72
N GLY A 512 -3.53 -5.00 5.48
CA GLY A 512 -4.45 -5.64 6.40
C GLY A 512 -5.74 -4.84 6.54
N ASP A 513 -6.76 -5.47 7.10
CA ASP A 513 -8.00 -4.78 7.44
C ASP A 513 -7.91 -4.19 8.85
N ILE A 514 -8.46 -2.98 9.01
CA ILE A 514 -8.49 -2.25 10.27
C ILE A 514 -9.94 -2.11 10.71
N VAL A 515 -10.22 -2.58 11.93
CA VAL A 515 -11.47 -2.27 12.64
C VAL A 515 -11.19 -1.37 13.82
N LEU A 516 -11.89 -0.25 13.89
CA LEU A 516 -11.77 0.73 14.97
C LEU A 516 -12.99 0.68 15.88
N ASN A 517 -12.76 0.62 17.19
CA ASN A 517 -13.82 0.85 18.17
C ASN A 517 -14.10 2.34 18.34
N ARG A 518 -15.31 2.72 18.77
CA ARG A 518 -15.74 4.12 18.82
C ARG A 518 -14.93 5.00 19.79
N THR A 519 -14.25 4.40 20.76
CA THR A 519 -13.34 5.12 21.67
C THR A 519 -12.00 5.46 21.00
N GLY A 520 -11.71 4.91 19.81
CA GLY A 520 -10.44 5.09 19.10
C GLY A 520 -9.24 4.45 19.81
N THR A 521 -9.47 3.67 20.86
CA THR A 521 -8.40 3.18 21.75
C THR A 521 -7.85 1.82 21.34
N SER A 522 -8.57 1.07 20.49
CA SER A 522 -8.06 -0.19 19.96
C SER A 522 -8.35 -0.35 18.47
N ILE A 523 -7.29 -0.65 17.72
CA ILE A 523 -7.37 -1.11 16.33
C ILE A 523 -7.31 -2.63 16.32
N VAL A 524 -8.28 -3.29 15.70
CA VAL A 524 -8.19 -4.70 15.34
C VAL A 524 -7.52 -4.78 13.97
N LEU A 525 -6.26 -5.22 13.94
CA LEU A 525 -5.61 -5.62 12.69
C LEU A 525 -6.02 -7.05 12.39
N ILE A 526 -6.70 -7.27 11.26
CA ILE A 526 -7.08 -8.58 10.76
C ILE A 526 -6.16 -8.93 9.59
N GLU A 527 -5.24 -9.87 9.84
CA GLU A 527 -4.51 -10.57 8.78
C GLU A 527 -5.23 -11.89 8.55
N VAL A 528 -5.70 -12.10 7.33
CA VAL A 528 -6.33 -13.36 6.90
C VAL A 528 -5.26 -14.20 6.22
N LYS A 529 -4.93 -15.36 6.83
CA LYS A 529 -4.05 -16.35 6.22
C LYS A 529 -4.86 -17.55 5.79
N SER A 530 -4.48 -18.12 4.66
CA SER A 530 -5.31 -19.05 3.93
C SER A 530 -4.63 -20.42 3.94
N GLY A 531 -5.31 -21.47 4.43
CA GLY A 531 -4.78 -22.84 4.44
C GLY A 531 -3.59 -23.03 5.40
N MET A 532 -2.47 -23.57 4.91
CA MET A 532 -1.25 -23.80 5.70
C MET A 532 -0.28 -22.61 5.73
N ALA A 533 -0.71 -21.44 5.22
CA ALA A 533 0.15 -20.26 5.12
C ALA A 533 0.69 -19.82 6.50
N GLU A 534 1.99 -19.51 6.52
CA GLU A 534 2.67 -18.89 7.66
C GLU A 534 2.76 -17.37 7.50
N LEU A 535 3.18 -16.66 8.55
CA LEU A 535 3.54 -15.25 8.42
C LEU A 535 4.93 -15.14 7.78
N THR A 536 5.09 -14.23 6.83
CA THR A 536 6.44 -13.88 6.36
C THR A 536 7.23 -13.19 7.49
N PRO A 537 8.58 -13.25 7.50
CA PRO A 537 9.39 -12.55 8.50
C PRO A 537 9.07 -11.05 8.60
N MET A 538 8.70 -10.43 7.47
CA MET A 538 8.27 -9.03 7.43
C MET A 538 6.95 -8.82 8.19
N GLN A 539 5.94 -9.66 7.94
CA GLN A 539 4.66 -9.56 8.64
C GLN A 539 4.82 -9.75 10.14
N VAL A 540 5.66 -10.71 10.57
CA VAL A 540 6.00 -10.89 11.98
C VAL A 540 6.61 -9.62 12.56
N LYS A 541 7.53 -8.96 11.84
CA LYS A 541 8.15 -7.70 12.27
C LYS A 541 7.12 -6.57 12.39
N VAL A 542 6.27 -6.38 11.38
CA VAL A 542 5.25 -5.31 11.39
C VAL A 542 4.24 -5.52 12.52
N LEU A 543 3.74 -6.76 12.69
CA LEU A 543 2.82 -7.09 13.78
C LEU A 543 3.47 -6.93 15.16
N ALA A 544 4.75 -7.28 15.29
CA ALA A 544 5.49 -7.09 16.53
C ALA A 544 5.66 -5.60 16.88
N GLU A 545 6.02 -4.77 15.90
CA GLU A 545 6.16 -3.34 16.10
C GLU A 545 4.82 -2.69 16.43
N ALA A 546 3.76 -3.06 15.70
CA ALA A 546 2.40 -2.63 15.97
C ALA A 546 2.03 -2.84 17.44
N VAL A 547 2.18 -4.07 17.93
CA VAL A 547 1.77 -4.47 19.29
C VAL A 547 2.67 -3.88 20.37
N LYS A 548 3.99 -3.74 20.13
CA LYS A 548 4.94 -3.30 21.16
C LYS A 548 5.02 -1.79 21.32
N SER A 549 5.11 -1.06 20.20
CA SER A 549 5.38 0.38 20.23
C SER A 549 4.21 1.20 19.69
N GLY A 550 3.35 0.62 18.85
CA GLY A 550 2.36 1.38 18.09
C GLY A 550 2.99 2.29 17.01
N ASN A 551 4.29 2.14 16.72
CA ASN A 551 5.01 2.91 15.69
C ASN A 551 4.74 2.37 14.28
N ILE A 552 3.46 2.19 13.99
CA ILE A 552 2.96 1.87 12.66
C ILE A 552 2.01 2.98 12.23
N TYR A 553 2.05 3.34 10.95
CA TYR A 553 1.14 4.32 10.37
C TYR A 553 0.41 3.72 9.18
N PHE A 554 -0.78 4.23 8.92
CA PHE A 554 -1.54 3.90 7.71
C PHE A 554 -1.52 5.11 6.76
N THR A 555 -1.37 4.84 5.47
CA THR A 555 -1.16 5.91 4.46
C THR A 555 -2.40 6.23 3.65
N ASN A 556 -3.48 5.46 3.81
CA ASN A 556 -4.72 5.63 3.05
C ASN A 556 -5.52 6.83 3.59
N VAL A 557 -5.37 7.98 2.93
CA VAL A 557 -6.02 9.25 3.27
C VAL A 557 -7.54 9.13 3.18
N GLU A 558 -8.08 8.54 2.11
CA GLU A 558 -9.52 8.38 1.91
C GLU A 558 -10.16 7.53 3.03
N ALA A 559 -9.49 6.44 3.42
CA ALA A 559 -9.94 5.62 4.55
C ALA A 559 -9.90 6.41 5.87
N ALA A 560 -8.87 7.25 6.10
CA ALA A 560 -8.78 8.10 7.28
C ALA A 560 -9.94 9.11 7.34
N GLU A 561 -10.24 9.75 6.21
CA GLU A 561 -11.29 10.75 6.10
C GLU A 561 -12.67 10.13 6.31
N LYS A 562 -12.93 8.95 5.72
CA LYS A 562 -14.15 8.19 5.96
C LYS A 562 -14.31 7.87 7.45
N LEU A 563 -13.25 7.38 8.10
CA LEU A 563 -13.27 7.09 9.53
C LEU A 563 -13.47 8.37 10.37
N ARG A 564 -12.87 9.51 9.99
CA ARG A 564 -13.14 10.79 10.66
C ARG A 564 -14.59 11.24 10.51
N ALA A 565 -15.19 11.07 9.33
CA ALA A 565 -16.60 11.37 9.11
C ALA A 565 -17.52 10.49 10.00
N GLU A 566 -17.07 9.30 10.36
CA GLU A 566 -17.73 8.40 11.31
C GLU A 566 -17.38 8.71 12.80
N ASN A 567 -16.69 9.83 13.08
CA ASN A 567 -16.20 10.30 14.38
C ASN A 567 -15.04 9.50 15.00
N PHE A 568 -14.23 8.80 14.21
CA PHE A 568 -12.99 8.21 14.69
C PHE A 568 -11.84 9.23 14.67
N ARG A 569 -11.06 9.30 15.75
CA ARG A 569 -9.89 10.17 15.87
C ARG A 569 -8.67 9.52 15.23
N ILE A 570 -8.66 9.45 13.90
CA ILE A 570 -7.59 8.81 13.15
C ILE A 570 -7.14 9.67 11.95
N GLU A 571 -5.84 9.83 11.80
CA GLU A 571 -5.15 10.66 10.81
C GLU A 571 -4.18 9.79 10.01
N ALA A 572 -4.25 9.90 8.68
CA ALA A 572 -3.29 9.23 7.80
C ALA A 572 -1.88 9.78 8.04
N ASN A 573 -0.87 8.95 7.76
CA ASN A 573 0.56 9.32 7.87
C ASN A 573 1.01 9.72 9.28
N ARG A 574 0.25 9.38 10.32
CA ARG A 574 0.69 9.46 11.72
C ARG A 574 0.71 8.06 12.33
N THR A 575 1.66 7.80 13.20
CA THR A 575 1.72 6.50 13.89
C THR A 575 0.55 6.33 14.85
N PHE A 576 0.14 5.11 15.12
CA PHE A 576 -0.88 4.82 16.15
C PHE A 576 -0.44 5.31 17.52
N ALA A 577 0.85 5.17 17.85
CA ALA A 577 1.44 5.72 19.06
C ALA A 577 1.25 7.25 19.17
N ALA A 578 1.56 8.00 18.10
CA ALA A 578 1.40 9.46 18.07
C ALA A 578 -0.08 9.90 18.20
N GLN A 579 -1.01 8.99 17.93
CA GLN A 579 -2.45 9.20 18.01
C GLN A 579 -3.06 8.61 19.29
N ASN A 580 -2.23 8.10 20.22
CA ASN A 580 -2.65 7.42 21.45
C ASN A 580 -3.54 6.19 21.22
N ILE A 581 -3.28 5.45 20.13
CA ILE A 581 -4.03 4.25 19.75
C ILE A 581 -3.17 3.02 20.07
N VAL A 582 -3.74 2.06 20.82
CA VAL A 582 -3.07 0.80 21.16
C VAL A 582 -3.64 -0.32 20.28
N PRO A 583 -2.91 -0.82 19.27
CA PRO A 583 -3.45 -1.85 18.40
C PRO A 583 -3.56 -3.20 19.12
N GLN A 584 -4.68 -3.88 18.89
CA GLN A 584 -4.88 -5.29 19.20
C GLN A 584 -4.85 -6.08 17.89
N VAL A 585 -3.95 -7.04 17.78
CA VAL A 585 -3.82 -7.80 16.54
C VAL A 585 -4.53 -9.14 16.66
N TYR A 586 -5.34 -9.46 15.67
CA TYR A 586 -6.00 -10.75 15.52
C TYR A 586 -5.63 -11.37 14.17
N ILE A 587 -5.07 -12.57 14.21
CA ILE A 587 -4.84 -13.34 12.98
C ILE A 587 -5.96 -14.35 12.85
N VAL A 588 -6.56 -14.38 11.67
CA VAL A 588 -7.69 -15.24 11.34
C VAL A 588 -7.22 -16.26 10.31
N ASP A 589 -7.44 -17.54 10.63
CA ASP A 589 -7.09 -18.68 9.78
C ASP A 589 -5.57 -18.83 9.55
N GLY A 590 -5.13 -19.86 8.82
CA GLY A 590 -3.72 -20.19 8.57
C GLY A 590 -3.13 -21.25 9.51
N ASN A 591 -1.82 -21.53 9.38
CA ASN A 591 -1.13 -22.47 10.27
C ASN A 591 -0.88 -21.85 11.67
N HIS A 592 -1.91 -21.91 12.52
CA HIS A 592 -1.92 -21.30 13.85
C HIS A 592 -0.75 -21.73 14.74
N GLU A 593 -0.26 -22.96 14.60
CA GLU A 593 0.84 -23.46 15.42
C GLU A 593 2.18 -22.87 14.97
N ALA A 594 2.43 -22.85 13.64
CA ALA A 594 3.60 -22.20 13.07
C ALA A 594 3.62 -20.69 13.38
N MET A 595 2.50 -20.00 13.13
CA MET A 595 2.38 -18.56 13.42
C MET A 595 2.55 -18.26 14.90
N ARG A 596 1.98 -19.08 15.80
CA ARG A 596 2.21 -18.95 17.25
C ARG A 596 3.70 -19.04 17.56
N ARG A 597 4.43 -20.01 17.00
CA ARG A 597 5.89 -20.13 17.18
C ARG A 597 6.62 -18.89 16.67
N GLN A 598 6.31 -18.43 15.46
CA GLN A 598 6.94 -17.25 14.84
C GLN A 598 6.74 -15.98 15.69
N LEU A 599 5.52 -15.71 16.13
CA LEU A 599 5.18 -14.54 16.95
C LEU A 599 5.75 -14.62 18.37
N THR A 600 5.77 -15.82 18.97
CA THR A 600 6.37 -16.03 20.29
C THR A 600 7.89 -15.79 20.23
N ARG A 601 8.57 -16.25 19.17
CA ARG A 601 10.00 -15.94 18.95
C ARG A 601 10.26 -14.44 18.78
N ALA A 602 9.29 -13.70 18.23
CA ALA A 602 9.34 -12.24 18.15
C ALA A 602 9.05 -11.54 19.49
N GLY A 603 8.86 -12.28 20.58
CA GLY A 603 8.62 -11.74 21.93
C GLY A 603 7.19 -11.29 22.18
N LEU A 604 6.22 -11.83 21.44
CA LEU A 604 4.80 -11.54 21.62
C LEU A 604 4.12 -12.65 22.42
N GLU A 605 3.09 -12.28 23.19
CA GLU A 605 2.19 -13.24 23.81
C GLU A 605 1.05 -13.56 22.82
N VAL A 606 0.80 -14.84 22.57
CA VAL A 606 -0.20 -15.29 21.59
C VAL A 606 -1.23 -16.16 22.29
N VAL A 607 -2.47 -15.68 22.35
CA VAL A 607 -3.60 -16.38 22.97
C VAL A 607 -4.55 -16.87 21.88
N SER A 608 -4.80 -18.18 21.85
CA SER A 608 -5.83 -18.72 20.97
C SER A 608 -7.21 -18.40 21.52
N ARG A 609 -8.10 -17.90 20.67
CA ARG A 609 -9.52 -17.71 20.99
C ARG A 609 -10.39 -18.35 19.93
N THR A 610 -11.64 -18.61 20.28
CA THR A 610 -12.68 -19.03 19.33
C THR A 610 -13.68 -17.89 19.21
N VAL A 611 -13.98 -17.48 17.98
CA VAL A 611 -14.98 -16.45 17.65
C VAL A 611 -15.89 -17.05 16.57
N GLY A 612 -17.15 -17.30 16.93
CA GLY A 612 -18.05 -18.10 16.09
C GLY A 612 -17.51 -19.53 15.90
N ALA A 613 -17.47 -19.97 14.63
CA ALA A 613 -16.89 -21.27 14.24
C ALA A 613 -15.37 -21.19 13.99
N HIS A 614 -14.77 -20.00 14.05
CA HIS A 614 -13.38 -19.79 13.67
C HIS A 614 -12.47 -19.70 14.89
N ARG A 615 -11.31 -20.34 14.78
CA ARG A 615 -10.20 -20.15 15.71
C ARG A 615 -9.45 -18.89 15.27
N ILE A 616 -9.06 -18.05 16.20
CA ILE A 616 -8.23 -16.86 15.95
C ILE A 616 -7.04 -16.81 16.92
N LEU A 617 -5.97 -16.11 16.53
CA LEU A 617 -4.84 -15.80 17.39
C LEU A 617 -4.90 -14.33 17.81
N ALA A 618 -5.12 -14.07 19.11
CA ALA A 618 -5.01 -12.73 19.68
C ALA A 618 -3.57 -12.50 20.16
N ILE A 619 -2.97 -11.39 19.73
CA ILE A 619 -1.56 -11.07 20.01
C ILE A 619 -1.49 -9.89 20.98
N ARG A 620 -0.58 -10.00 21.97
CA ARG A 620 -0.33 -8.95 22.97
C ARG A 620 1.16 -8.77 23.19
N ALA A 621 1.54 -7.58 23.64
CA ALA A 621 2.89 -7.35 24.14
C ALA A 621 3.04 -8.19 25.41
N ARG A 622 4.12 -8.96 25.52
CA ARG A 622 4.42 -9.69 26.75
C ARG A 622 4.66 -8.64 27.83
N SER A 623 3.88 -8.66 28.90
CA SER A 623 4.11 -7.82 30.08
C SER A 623 5.50 -8.12 30.61
N THR A 624 6.40 -7.14 30.57
CA THR A 624 7.72 -7.19 31.20
C THR A 624 7.62 -7.16 32.70
#